data_AF-A0A955G7G6-F1
#
_entry.id   AF-A0A955G7G6-F1
#
_cell.length_a   1.000
_cell.length_b   1.000
_cell.length_c   1.000
_cell.angle_alpha   90.00
_cell.angle_beta   90.00
_cell.angle_gamma   90.00
#
_symmetry.space_group_name_H-M   'P 1'
#
loop_
_entity.id
_entity.type
_entity.pdbx_description
1 polymer ?
#
loop_
_entity_poly.entity_id
_entity_poly.type
_entity_poly.pdbx_seq_one_letter_code
_entity_poly.pdbx_strand_id
1 'polypeptide(L)'
;LHILPEAPVALIQGDFNIDSSQLAPIFPDLLANMEEVRLNEPTTPSGSRYDHVLYRGLVLESMKIDSTVKTDHYPVICEFSIAT
;
A
#
# COMPACT_ATOMS: atom_id res chain seq x y z
N LEU A 1 18.90 -2.56 7.63
CA LEU A 1 19.01 -2.08 6.24
C LEU A 1 18.06 -0.88 6.11
N HIS A 2 18.56 0.34 6.27
CA HIS A 2 17.72 1.54 6.15
C HIS A 2 17.74 2.01 4.70
N ILE A 3 16.98 1.34 3.83
CA ILE A 3 16.73 1.84 2.48
C ILE A 3 15.46 2.68 2.59
N LEU A 4 15.64 3.98 2.82
CA LEU A 4 14.57 4.93 2.67
C LEU A 4 14.61 5.44 1.23
N PRO A 5 13.49 5.45 0.49
CA PRO A 5 13.47 6.11 -0.81
C PRO A 5 13.88 7.58 -0.60
N GLU A 6 14.83 8.08 -1.36
CA GLU A 6 15.29 9.48 -1.28
C GLU A 6 14.57 10.39 -2.28
N ALA A 7 13.90 9.82 -3.29
CA ALA A 7 13.23 10.58 -4.34
C ALA A 7 12.03 11.39 -3.81
N PRO A 8 11.84 12.67 -4.18
CA PRO A 8 10.73 13.49 -3.66
C PRO A 8 9.35 12.87 -3.94
N VAL A 9 9.24 12.10 -5.03
CA VAL A 9 8.07 11.31 -5.40
C VAL A 9 8.43 9.82 -5.30
N ALA A 10 7.62 9.04 -4.58
CA ALA A 10 7.83 7.60 -4.44
C ALA A 10 6.49 6.85 -4.33
N LEU A 11 6.47 5.65 -4.90
CA LEU A 11 5.39 4.67 -4.77
C LEU A 11 6.03 3.30 -4.48
N ILE A 12 5.58 2.65 -3.42
CA ILE A 12 5.92 1.27 -3.08
C ILE A 12 4.60 0.52 -2.97
N GLN A 13 4.41 -0.49 -3.81
CA GLN A 13 3.19 -1.30 -3.82
C GLN A 13 3.55 -2.76 -4.04
N GLY A 14 2.94 -3.64 -3.24
CA GLY A 14 3.10 -5.08 -3.40
C GLY A 14 2.69 -5.86 -2.16
N ASP A 15 3.03 -7.15 -2.19
CA ASP A 15 2.86 -8.09 -1.10
C ASP A 15 4.01 -7.96 -0.08
N PHE A 16 3.68 -7.56 1.14
CA PHE A 16 4.62 -7.43 2.26
C PHE A 16 4.69 -8.72 3.11
N ASN A 17 3.83 -9.71 2.85
CA ASN A 17 3.70 -10.96 3.61
C ASN A 17 3.50 -10.74 5.12
N ILE A 18 2.81 -9.65 5.48
CA ILE A 18 2.48 -9.28 6.85
C ILE A 18 0.98 -9.06 6.92
N ASP A 19 0.25 -9.90 7.66
CA ASP A 19 -1.20 -9.74 7.81
C ASP A 19 -1.49 -8.57 8.77
N SER A 20 -1.60 -7.36 8.24
CA SER A 20 -1.84 -6.16 9.04
C SER A 20 -2.73 -5.15 8.34
N SER A 21 -3.49 -4.37 9.13
CA SER A 21 -4.23 -3.23 8.60
C SER A 21 -3.36 -2.00 8.34
N GLN A 22 -2.18 -1.93 8.98
CA GLN A 22 -1.21 -0.84 8.83
C GLN A 22 0.22 -1.34 9.06
N LEU A 23 1.17 -0.78 8.32
CA LEU A 23 2.60 -1.07 8.48
C LEU A 23 3.28 -0.18 9.53
N ALA A 24 2.68 0.95 9.91
CA ALA A 24 3.28 1.91 10.85
C ALA A 24 3.75 1.30 12.19
N PRO A 25 3.04 0.35 12.83
CA PRO A 25 3.53 -0.29 14.06
C PRO A 25 4.77 -1.19 13.85
N ILE A 26 5.04 -1.61 12.62
CA ILE A 26 6.08 -2.59 12.26
C ILE A 26 7.29 -1.88 11.64
N PHE A 27 7.04 -0.90 10.77
CA PHE A 27 8.05 -0.10 10.09
C PHE A 27 7.82 1.41 10.33
N PRO A 28 7.94 1.88 11.58
CA PRO A 28 7.66 3.28 11.93
C PRO A 28 8.55 4.26 11.15
N ASP A 29 9.82 3.92 10.93
CA ASP A 29 10.77 4.79 10.21
C ASP A 29 10.43 4.95 8.73
N LEU A 30 9.86 3.91 8.10
CA LEU A 30 9.44 3.95 6.71
C LEU A 30 8.23 4.88 6.56
N LEU A 31 7.28 4.75 7.49
CA LEU A 31 6.03 5.52 7.53
C LEU A 31 6.21 6.93 8.09
N ALA A 32 7.38 7.26 8.66
CA ALA A 32 7.69 8.62 9.07
C ALA A 32 7.73 9.61 7.90
N ASN A 33 8.02 9.12 6.69
CA ASN A 33 8.15 9.93 5.48
C ASN A 33 7.25 9.44 4.33
N MET A 34 6.34 8.51 4.58
CA MET A 34 5.43 7.97 3.58
C MET A 34 4.02 7.85 4.14
N GLU A 35 3.04 8.04 3.28
CA GLU A 35 1.65 7.74 3.58
C GLU A 35 1.33 6.30 3.18
N GLU A 36 0.43 5.66 3.90
CA GLU A 36 -0.08 4.32 3.58
C GLU A 36 -1.56 4.41 3.21
N VAL A 37 -1.92 3.80 2.09
CA VAL A 37 -3.32 3.68 1.69
C VAL A 37 -4.03 2.76 2.68
N ARG A 38 -5.10 3.26 3.31
CA ARG A 38 -5.93 2.44 4.20
C ARG A 38 -6.81 1.52 3.38
N LEU A 39 -6.45 0.24 3.35
CA LEU A 39 -7.29 -0.81 2.79
C LEU A 39 -8.33 -1.20 3.83
N ASN A 40 -9.61 -0.99 3.55
CA ASN A 40 -10.68 -1.34 4.49
C ASN A 40 -11.15 -2.81 4.34
N GLU A 41 -10.72 -3.49 3.28
CA GLU A 41 -11.11 -4.86 2.95
C GLU A 41 -9.87 -5.76 2.79
N PRO A 42 -10.01 -7.08 2.98
CA PRO A 42 -8.93 -8.04 2.73
C PRO A 42 -8.42 -8.03 1.30
N THR A 43 -7.14 -8.37 1.12
CA THR A 43 -6.50 -8.51 -0.20
C THR A 43 -6.36 -9.97 -0.61
N THR A 44 -6.87 -10.91 0.18
CA THR A 44 -6.91 -12.33 -0.16
C THR A 44 -8.29 -12.94 0.09
N PRO A 45 -8.65 -14.06 -0.58
CA PRO A 45 -9.85 -14.82 -0.27
C PRO A 45 -9.89 -15.41 1.15
N SER A 46 -8.72 -15.58 1.79
CA SER A 46 -8.64 -16.06 3.18
C SER A 46 -8.95 -14.99 4.22
N GLY A 47 -9.13 -13.74 3.81
CA GLY A 47 -9.40 -12.62 4.72
C GLY A 47 -8.15 -11.89 5.23
N SER A 48 -6.96 -12.22 4.72
CA SER A 48 -5.69 -11.59 5.10
C SER A 48 -5.42 -10.30 4.32
N ARG A 49 -4.54 -9.47 4.88
CA ARG A 49 -4.16 -8.15 4.36
C ARG A 49 -2.65 -8.11 4.18
N TYR A 50 -2.15 -8.74 3.13
CA TYR A 50 -0.71 -8.82 2.86
C TYR A 50 -0.22 -7.73 1.93
N ASP A 51 -1.11 -7.19 1.09
CA ASP A 51 -0.75 -6.19 0.10
C ASP A 51 -0.89 -4.79 0.71
N HIS A 52 0.13 -3.96 0.52
CA HIS A 52 0.12 -2.57 0.99
C HIS A 52 0.57 -1.61 -0.12
N VAL A 53 0.15 -0.37 0.01
CA VAL A 53 0.49 0.73 -0.90
C VAL A 53 0.99 1.90 -0.08
N LEU A 54 2.26 2.26 -0.27
CA LEU A 54 2.93 3.39 0.37
C LEU A 54 3.29 4.44 -0.68
N TYR A 55 3.03 5.71 -0.40
CA TYR A 55 3.31 6.80 -1.34
C TYR A 55 3.90 8.03 -0.63
N ARG A 56 4.62 8.85 -1.40
CA ARG A 56 5.11 10.17 -1.00
C ARG A 56 5.10 11.10 -2.20
N GLY A 57 4.70 12.36 -2.00
CA GLY A 57 4.68 13.37 -3.06
C GLY A 57 3.65 13.09 -4.16
N LEU A 58 2.67 12.24 -3.87
CA LEU A 58 1.55 11.87 -4.74
C LEU A 58 0.25 12.17 -3.99
N VAL A 59 -0.81 12.44 -4.76
CA VAL A 59 -2.18 12.53 -4.23
C VAL A 59 -2.93 11.28 -4.66
N LEU A 60 -3.49 10.55 -3.70
CA LEU A 60 -4.36 9.40 -3.99
C LEU A 60 -5.72 9.92 -4.48
N GLU A 61 -6.07 9.61 -5.72
CA GLU A 61 -7.35 9.98 -6.33
C GLU A 61 -8.42 8.93 -6.07
N SER A 62 -8.06 7.66 -6.23
CA SER A 62 -8.96 6.54 -6.04
C SER A 62 -8.22 5.27 -5.61
N MET A 63 -8.92 4.40 -4.90
CA MET A 63 -8.46 3.05 -4.58
C MET A 63 -9.64 2.09 -4.62
N LYS A 64 -9.41 0.88 -5.15
CA LYS A 64 -10.34 -0.24 -5.07
C LYS A 64 -9.60 -1.57 -4.98
N ILE A 65 -10.26 -2.55 -4.40
CA ILE A 65 -9.86 -3.96 -4.44
C ILE A 65 -10.79 -4.69 -5.41
N ASP A 66 -10.23 -5.39 -6.40
CA ASP A 66 -11.03 -6.17 -7.36
C ASP A 66 -11.14 -7.63 -6.91
N SER A 67 -12.11 -7.91 -6.04
CA SER A 67 -12.36 -9.27 -5.54
C SER A 67 -13.01 -10.21 -6.57
N THR A 68 -13.27 -9.74 -7.80
CA THR A 68 -13.83 -10.58 -8.88
C THR A 68 -12.77 -11.39 -9.60
N VAL A 69 -11.50 -11.00 -9.47
CA VAL A 69 -10.35 -11.71 -10.03
C VAL A 69 -10.06 -12.95 -9.21
N LYS A 70 -9.99 -14.11 -9.89
CA LYS A 70 -9.81 -15.43 -9.27
C LYS A 70 -8.34 -15.77 -9.07
N THR A 71 -7.74 -15.13 -8.09
CA THR A 71 -6.35 -15.32 -7.65
C THR A 71 -6.31 -15.51 -6.14
N ASP A 72 -5.16 -15.91 -5.62
CA ASP A 72 -4.88 -15.97 -4.18
C ASP A 72 -4.74 -14.57 -3.54
N HIS A 73 -4.40 -13.56 -4.34
CA HIS A 73 -4.44 -12.15 -3.97
C HIS A 73 -5.35 -11.34 -4.91
N TYR A 74 -6.28 -10.58 -4.35
CA TYR A 74 -7.12 -9.63 -5.07
C TYR A 74 -6.29 -8.41 -5.50
N PRO A 75 -6.38 -7.94 -6.77
CA PRO A 75 -5.70 -6.74 -7.20
C PRO A 75 -6.09 -5.50 -6.39
N VAL A 76 -5.09 -4.83 -5.82
CA VAL A 76 -5.23 -3.48 -5.24
C VAL A 76 -4.94 -2.47 -6.35
N ILE A 77 -5.95 -1.73 -6.77
CA ILE A 77 -5.87 -0.76 -7.87
C ILE A 77 -5.97 0.64 -7.28
N CYS A 78 -4.93 1.44 -7.49
CA CYS A 78 -4.87 2.83 -7.03
C CYS A 78 -4.61 3.77 -8.22
N GLU A 79 -5.25 4.94 -8.19
CA GLU A 79 -4.97 6.04 -9.11
C GLU A 79 -4.33 7.20 -8.33
N PHE A 80 -3.25 7.74 -8.87
CA PHE A 80 -2.51 8.83 -8.27
C PHE A 80 -2.33 9.98 -9.25
N SER A 81 -2.34 11.21 -8.73
CA SER A 81 -1.84 12.38 -9.43
C SER A 81 -0.53 12.87 -8.79
N ILE A 82 0.28 13.60 -9.58
CA ILE A 82 1.48 14.25 -9.07
C ILE A 82 1.04 15.54 -8.39
N ALA A 83 1.43 15.73 -7.13
CA ALA A 83 1.22 17.00 -6.45
C ALA A 83 2.03 18.10 -7.18
N THR A 84 1.34 19.07 -7.77
CA THR A 84 1.95 20.26 -8.38
C THR A 84 2.28 21.32 -7.35
#